data_AF-A0A7E4UPE5-F1
#
_entry.id   AF-A0A7E4UPE5-F1
#
_cell.length_a   1.000
_cell.length_b   1.000
_cell.length_c   1.000
_cell.angle_alpha   90.00
_cell.angle_beta   90.00
_cell.angle_gamma   90.00
#
_symmetry.space_group_name_H-M   'P 1'
#
loop_
_entity.id
_entity.type
_entity.pdbx_description
1 polymer ?
#
loop_
_entity_poly.entity_id
_entity_poly.type
_entity_poly.pdbx_seq_one_letter_code
_entity_poly.pdbx_strand_id
1 'polypeptide(L)'
;MIRPSFVNFLKRLIKPLAVGTLWIVFTYAVVVFNVFGIGPEPQIAAEVVVSEELMVVQTGFYYNTSIFYPDNTAVLLHFADHRQNSTEWTCTSRNATTTLDSDALVRRAADFAEHCYWMAHIVTCPTVLNPTEFQLTVLNSTSKIGLTLEEPSRKPRGVVACYAPMYFEQRWQTVSMIHELNAGWGVDLQVHYVQSVVGDLMKLLQPMVDKGLLEFRGLDIPDFGIDLTRKLGYNPAQATEARHQVMALQDCFFRYRESAEFILISDPDDLFLPHHGKTLYDEFSYWKNLHPTMSAFMIPRRGSHMTTASRLENFDVGETLKTLHISEDAGVGKSVYNPRFTETPWIHWPALNITPYMRISNNDSWGVHLGYFYDKAPGKRADLKNVAEYVDISRFNQSIVDYKKASLEIDDLASHKLDYKDLIGTCRRRLHALHALPKMVTYTVPCTTTTSCRFPQRDVNCNIAVRKYRTECLPFNRLCALIPETVLADFVKRKNGCAWGIKA
;
A
#
# COMPACT_ATOMS: atom_id res chain seq x y z
N MET A 1 -82.97 -43.86 -7.84
CA MET A 1 -83.59 -42.71 -7.14
C MET A 1 -83.20 -42.77 -5.67
N ILE A 2 -82.14 -42.04 -5.30
CA ILE A 2 -81.71 -41.86 -3.91
C ILE A 2 -82.41 -40.63 -3.35
N ARG A 3 -82.96 -40.78 -2.15
CA ARG A 3 -83.86 -39.85 -1.46
C ARG A 3 -83.15 -38.55 -1.01
N PRO A 4 -83.89 -37.43 -0.87
CA PRO A 4 -83.37 -36.14 -0.37
C PRO A 4 -82.69 -36.19 1.02
N SER A 5 -82.81 -37.29 1.76
CA SER A 5 -82.16 -37.48 3.07
C SER A 5 -80.64 -37.75 3.00
N PHE A 6 -80.11 -38.23 1.86
CA PHE A 6 -78.67 -38.52 1.73
C PHE A 6 -77.83 -37.25 1.48
N VAL A 7 -78.39 -36.26 0.77
CA VAL A 7 -77.74 -34.96 0.52
C VAL A 7 -77.65 -34.10 1.79
N ASN A 8 -78.65 -34.21 2.69
CA ASN A 8 -78.62 -33.51 3.98
C ASN A 8 -77.66 -34.15 4.99
N PHE A 9 -77.35 -35.45 4.84
CA PHE A 9 -76.33 -36.14 5.63
C PHE A 9 -74.91 -35.71 5.21
N LEU A 10 -74.62 -35.63 3.90
CA LEU A 10 -73.32 -35.12 3.41
C LEU A 10 -73.06 -33.65 3.80
N LYS A 11 -74.10 -32.78 3.80
CA LYS A 11 -73.96 -31.37 4.20
C LYS A 11 -73.68 -31.17 5.70
N ARG A 12 -73.97 -32.16 6.56
CA ARG A 12 -73.65 -32.10 8.00
C ARG A 12 -72.27 -32.68 8.33
N LEU A 13 -71.73 -33.60 7.51
CA LEU A 13 -70.37 -34.13 7.69
C LEU A 13 -69.26 -33.21 7.15
N ILE A 14 -69.54 -32.35 6.17
CA ILE A 14 -68.50 -31.51 5.52
C ILE A 14 -68.27 -30.16 6.25
N LYS A 15 -69.17 -29.75 7.14
CA LYS A 15 -69.05 -28.46 7.85
C LYS A 15 -68.02 -28.39 9.01
N PRO A 16 -67.64 -29.46 9.74
CA PRO A 16 -66.58 -29.35 10.75
C PRO A 16 -65.16 -29.58 10.19
N LEU A 17 -65.02 -30.25 9.04
CA LEU A 17 -63.70 -30.56 8.44
C LEU A 17 -63.11 -29.40 7.63
N ALA A 18 -63.93 -28.45 7.18
CA ALA A 18 -63.43 -27.25 6.48
C ALA A 18 -62.91 -26.15 7.43
N VAL A 19 -63.37 -26.11 8.69
CA VAL A 19 -62.97 -25.07 9.65
C VAL A 19 -61.69 -25.45 10.41
N GLY A 20 -61.51 -26.73 10.76
CA GLY A 20 -60.29 -27.22 11.42
C GLY A 20 -59.06 -27.21 10.52
N THR A 21 -59.23 -27.55 9.23
CA THR A 21 -58.12 -27.57 8.27
C THR A 21 -57.69 -26.15 7.86
N LEU A 22 -58.62 -25.19 7.79
CA LEU A 22 -58.26 -23.79 7.56
C LEU A 22 -57.51 -23.18 8.75
N TRP A 23 -57.89 -23.52 9.99
CA TRP A 23 -57.16 -23.03 11.17
C TRP A 23 -55.74 -23.60 11.24
N ILE A 24 -55.53 -24.89 10.97
CA ILE A 24 -54.18 -25.47 10.96
C ILE A 24 -53.31 -24.84 9.86
N VAL A 25 -53.85 -24.60 8.66
CA VAL A 25 -53.12 -23.90 7.59
C VAL A 25 -52.84 -22.43 7.95
N PHE A 26 -53.78 -21.74 8.61
CA PHE A 26 -53.58 -20.35 9.02
C PHE A 26 -52.55 -20.21 10.15
N THR A 27 -52.56 -21.11 11.15
CA THR A 27 -51.56 -21.09 12.23
C THR A 27 -50.18 -21.50 11.72
N TYR A 28 -50.09 -22.46 10.79
CA TYR A 28 -48.82 -22.81 10.16
C TYR A 28 -48.28 -21.69 9.26
N ALA A 29 -49.15 -21.01 8.51
CA ALA A 29 -48.77 -19.85 7.69
C ALA A 29 -48.30 -18.66 8.55
N VAL A 30 -48.95 -18.37 9.68
CA VAL A 30 -48.57 -17.27 10.59
C VAL A 30 -47.27 -17.57 11.35
N VAL A 31 -47.00 -18.84 11.68
CA VAL A 31 -45.71 -19.24 12.30
C VAL A 31 -44.58 -19.24 11.27
N VAL A 32 -44.81 -19.66 10.02
CA VAL A 32 -43.80 -19.57 8.96
C VAL A 32 -43.54 -18.11 8.57
N PHE A 33 -44.55 -17.23 8.52
CA PHE A 33 -44.35 -15.80 8.22
C PHE A 33 -43.67 -15.01 9.33
N ASN A 34 -43.79 -15.41 10.61
CA ASN A 34 -43.11 -14.73 11.73
C ASN A 34 -41.72 -15.31 12.05
N VAL A 35 -41.41 -16.53 11.59
CA VAL A 35 -40.09 -17.17 11.79
C VAL A 35 -39.21 -17.08 10.53
N PHE A 36 -39.79 -16.91 9.34
CA PHE A 36 -39.09 -16.64 8.08
C PHE A 36 -39.64 -15.37 7.45
N GLY A 37 -39.09 -14.21 7.84
CA GLY A 37 -39.38 -12.93 7.21
C GLY A 37 -38.94 -12.92 5.75
N ILE A 38 -39.86 -13.22 4.85
CA ILE A 38 -39.73 -13.00 3.40
C ILE A 38 -40.89 -12.12 2.98
N GLY A 39 -40.67 -10.81 2.98
CA GLY A 39 -41.57 -9.87 2.33
C GLY A 39 -41.40 -9.95 0.80
N PRO A 40 -42.47 -9.75 0.01
CA PRO A 40 -42.34 -9.63 -1.44
C PRO A 40 -41.68 -8.29 -1.78
N GLU A 41 -40.48 -8.36 -2.31
CA GLU A 41 -39.78 -7.21 -2.90
C GLU A 41 -40.46 -6.84 -4.22
N PRO A 42 -40.79 -5.56 -4.46
CA PRO A 42 -41.31 -5.14 -5.75
C PRO A 42 -40.21 -5.24 -6.80
N GLN A 43 -40.44 -6.07 -7.82
CA GLN A 43 -39.66 -6.05 -9.05
C GLN A 43 -39.99 -4.78 -9.84
N ILE A 44 -39.27 -3.71 -9.53
CA ILE A 44 -38.95 -2.69 -10.51
C ILE A 44 -37.65 -3.16 -11.12
N ALA A 45 -37.72 -3.72 -12.33
CA ALA A 45 -36.54 -3.82 -13.19
C ALA A 45 -36.15 -2.39 -13.60
N ALA A 46 -35.51 -1.69 -12.67
CA ALA A 46 -34.71 -0.53 -13.01
C ALA A 46 -33.52 -1.09 -13.78
N GLU A 47 -33.39 -0.67 -15.03
CA GLU A 47 -32.13 -0.71 -15.74
C GLU A 47 -31.12 0.06 -14.87
N VAL A 48 -30.35 -0.67 -14.06
CA VAL A 48 -29.32 -0.09 -13.20
C VAL A 48 -28.18 0.32 -14.13
N VAL A 49 -28.31 1.52 -14.68
CA VAL A 49 -27.20 2.24 -15.31
C VAL A 49 -26.08 2.28 -14.28
N VAL A 50 -24.98 1.57 -14.52
CA VAL A 50 -23.81 1.59 -13.63
C VAL A 50 -23.06 2.90 -13.87
N SER A 51 -23.18 3.81 -12.93
CA SER A 51 -22.34 5.00 -12.79
C SER A 51 -22.29 5.26 -11.30
N GLU A 52 -21.26 4.74 -10.61
CA GLU A 52 -20.98 5.07 -9.23
C GLU A 52 -19.48 5.36 -9.14
N GLU A 53 -19.15 6.64 -9.18
CA GLU A 53 -17.81 7.14 -8.94
C GLU A 53 -17.45 6.86 -7.48
N LEU A 54 -16.76 5.76 -7.22
CA LEU A 54 -16.31 5.38 -5.88
C LEU A 54 -14.89 5.92 -5.68
N MET A 55 -14.63 6.50 -4.51
CA MET A 55 -13.28 6.90 -4.12
C MET A 55 -12.93 6.45 -2.70
N VAL A 56 -11.65 6.27 -2.46
CA VAL A 56 -11.10 5.96 -1.13
C VAL A 56 -10.06 7.00 -0.78
N VAL A 57 -10.35 7.82 0.22
CA VAL A 57 -9.38 8.80 0.70
C VAL A 57 -8.38 8.09 1.61
N GLN A 58 -7.10 8.14 1.24
CA GLN A 58 -6.03 7.54 2.04
C GLN A 58 -5.63 8.45 3.20
N THR A 59 -5.30 9.69 2.86
CA THR A 59 -4.77 10.71 3.79
C THR A 59 -5.06 12.11 3.24
N GLY A 60 -5.25 13.07 4.14
CA GLY A 60 -5.28 14.50 3.83
C GLY A 60 -4.22 15.25 4.63
N PHE A 61 -3.55 16.22 4.00
CA PHE A 61 -2.51 17.04 4.62
C PHE A 61 -2.87 18.52 4.55
N TYR A 62 -2.60 19.28 5.62
CA TYR A 62 -2.68 20.73 5.66
C TYR A 62 -1.27 21.33 5.69
N TYR A 63 -0.96 22.14 4.69
CA TYR A 63 0.28 22.90 4.58
C TYR A 63 0.00 24.37 4.88
N ASN A 64 0.24 24.79 6.12
CA ASN A 64 0.21 26.21 6.48
C ASN A 64 1.24 27.01 5.66
N THR A 65 2.46 26.48 5.55
CA THR A 65 3.52 26.93 4.64
C THR A 65 4.01 25.75 3.81
N SER A 66 4.49 25.94 2.59
CA SER A 66 5.11 24.83 1.84
C SER A 66 6.30 25.28 1.01
N ILE A 67 7.29 24.39 0.87
CA ILE A 67 8.39 24.58 -0.06
C ILE A 67 7.99 24.41 -1.53
N PHE A 68 6.79 23.88 -1.80
CA PHE A 68 6.30 23.56 -3.14
C PHE A 68 4.92 24.14 -3.42
N TYR A 69 3.98 24.00 -2.48
CA TYR A 69 2.62 24.53 -2.62
C TYR A 69 2.53 25.98 -2.14
N PRO A 70 1.51 26.73 -2.58
CA PRO A 70 1.13 27.97 -1.92
C PRO A 70 0.80 27.75 -0.44
N ASP A 71 1.02 28.78 0.38
CA ASP A 71 0.64 28.76 1.79
C ASP A 71 -0.87 28.49 1.95
N ASN A 72 -1.23 27.80 3.03
CA ASN A 72 -2.59 27.36 3.35
C ASN A 72 -3.19 26.47 2.26
N THR A 73 -2.50 25.40 1.88
CA THR A 73 -3.00 24.42 0.91
C THR A 73 -3.35 23.12 1.61
N ALA A 74 -4.52 22.57 1.33
CA ALA A 74 -4.84 21.17 1.63
C ALA A 74 -4.46 20.28 0.44
N VAL A 75 -3.85 19.13 0.73
CA VAL A 75 -3.48 18.12 -0.26
C VAL A 75 -4.07 16.78 0.16
N LEU A 76 -4.90 16.17 -0.68
CA LEU A 76 -5.53 14.88 -0.40
C LEU A 76 -4.98 13.82 -1.35
N LEU A 77 -4.76 12.62 -0.80
CA LEU A 77 -4.42 11.42 -1.55
C LEU A 77 -5.61 10.48 -1.54
N HIS A 78 -6.04 10.02 -2.71
CA HIS A 78 -7.13 9.07 -2.82
C HIS A 78 -6.96 8.09 -3.97
N PHE A 79 -7.62 6.93 -3.85
CA PHE A 79 -7.81 5.98 -4.95
C PHE A 79 -9.16 6.22 -5.62
N ALA A 80 -9.20 6.15 -6.94
CA ALA A 80 -10.42 6.17 -7.70
C ALA A 80 -10.29 5.37 -9.00
N ASP A 81 -11.43 5.10 -9.67
CA ASP A 81 -11.44 4.54 -11.02
C ASP A 81 -10.58 5.40 -11.96
N HIS A 82 -9.74 4.76 -12.75
CA HIS A 82 -8.82 5.44 -13.66
C HIS A 82 -9.50 6.35 -14.70
N ARG A 83 -10.80 6.13 -14.95
CA ARG A 83 -11.63 6.94 -15.85
C ARG A 83 -12.19 8.18 -15.18
N GLN A 84 -11.96 8.38 -13.88
CA GLN A 84 -12.37 9.60 -13.18
C GLN A 84 -11.51 10.78 -13.64
N ASN A 85 -11.80 11.25 -14.85
CA ASN A 85 -11.33 12.52 -15.37
C ASN A 85 -12.47 13.52 -15.20
N SER A 86 -12.18 14.68 -14.59
CA SER A 86 -12.99 15.90 -14.67
C SER A 86 -14.28 16.02 -13.84
N THR A 87 -14.39 15.41 -12.66
CA THR A 87 -15.39 15.94 -11.72
C THR A 87 -14.86 17.22 -11.08
N GLU A 88 -15.56 18.34 -11.32
CA GLU A 88 -15.32 19.59 -10.58
C GLU A 88 -15.64 19.35 -9.12
N TRP A 89 -14.64 19.48 -8.25
CA TRP A 89 -14.81 19.34 -6.81
C TRP A 89 -14.63 20.72 -6.18
N THR A 90 -15.32 20.95 -5.06
CA THR A 90 -15.19 22.15 -4.25
C THR A 90 -14.75 21.74 -2.85
N CYS A 91 -13.74 22.41 -2.32
CA CYS A 91 -13.29 22.22 -0.96
C CYS A 91 -13.84 23.35 -0.10
N THR A 92 -14.53 23.01 0.98
CA THR A 92 -14.94 23.95 2.02
C THR A 92 -13.97 23.82 3.19
N SER A 93 -13.30 24.90 3.56
CA SER A 93 -12.46 24.96 4.77
C SER A 93 -12.98 26.03 5.73
N ARG A 94 -12.97 25.76 7.03
CA ARG A 94 -13.48 26.66 8.05
C ARG A 94 -12.53 26.75 9.24
N ASN A 95 -12.40 27.96 9.78
CA ASN A 95 -11.83 28.24 11.09
C ASN A 95 -12.83 29.07 11.91
N ALA A 96 -12.42 29.61 13.05
CA ALA A 96 -13.31 30.34 13.96
C ALA A 96 -13.96 31.59 13.34
N THR A 97 -13.34 32.23 12.35
CA THR A 97 -13.80 33.53 11.81
C THR A 97 -14.22 33.46 10.34
N THR A 98 -13.71 32.50 9.60
CA THR A 98 -13.74 32.51 8.14
C THR A 98 -14.12 31.13 7.61
N THR A 99 -14.91 31.12 6.55
CA THR A 99 -15.18 29.94 5.71
C THR A 99 -14.75 30.28 4.30
N LEU A 100 -14.05 29.36 3.65
CA LEU A 100 -13.63 29.49 2.26
C LEU A 100 -14.11 28.26 1.49
N ASP A 101 -14.85 28.52 0.41
CA ASP A 101 -15.13 27.55 -0.64
C ASP A 101 -14.15 27.81 -1.79
N SER A 102 -13.42 26.78 -2.21
CA SER A 102 -12.41 26.87 -3.26
C SER A 102 -12.54 25.71 -4.23
N ASP A 103 -12.23 25.94 -5.51
CA ASP A 103 -12.14 24.87 -6.49
C ASP A 103 -11.00 23.90 -6.14
N ALA A 104 -11.28 22.60 -6.29
CA ALA A 104 -10.28 21.56 -6.11
C ALA A 104 -9.62 21.24 -7.45
N LEU A 105 -8.29 21.22 -7.46
CA LEU A 105 -7.53 20.70 -8.59
C LEU A 105 -7.28 19.21 -8.37
N VAL A 106 -7.98 18.38 -9.16
CA VAL A 106 -7.85 16.92 -9.14
C VAL A 106 -6.96 16.46 -10.29
N ARG A 107 -6.01 15.58 -10.01
CA ARG A 107 -5.13 14.98 -11.03
C ARG A 107 -4.60 13.63 -10.61
N ARG A 108 -4.12 12.86 -11.58
CA ARG A 108 -3.42 11.60 -11.31
C ARG A 108 -2.09 11.86 -10.60
N ALA A 109 -1.73 10.99 -9.67
CA ALA A 109 -0.42 11.05 -9.03
C ALA A 109 0.72 10.62 -9.98
N ALA A 110 0.39 9.84 -11.01
CA ALA A 110 1.30 9.40 -12.06
C ALA A 110 0.55 9.06 -13.37
N ASP A 111 1.27 9.10 -14.49
CA ASP A 111 0.69 8.93 -15.84
C ASP A 111 0.97 7.56 -16.50
N PHE A 112 1.55 6.56 -15.82
CA PHE A 112 2.03 5.32 -16.48
C PHE A 112 1.09 4.12 -16.43
N ALA A 113 0.01 4.15 -15.63
CA ALA A 113 -0.75 2.94 -15.33
C ALA A 113 -2.18 2.95 -15.90
N GLU A 114 -2.33 3.29 -17.17
CA GLU A 114 -3.64 3.21 -17.88
C GLU A 114 -4.25 1.80 -17.89
N HIS A 115 -3.51 0.78 -17.48
CA HIS A 115 -3.96 -0.61 -17.42
C HIS A 115 -4.64 -0.99 -16.10
N CYS A 116 -4.60 -0.14 -15.07
CA CYS A 116 -5.17 -0.43 -13.76
C CYS A 116 -6.56 0.18 -13.64
N TYR A 117 -7.50 -0.58 -13.06
CA TYR A 117 -8.85 -0.05 -12.85
C TYR A 117 -8.84 1.10 -11.84
N TRP A 118 -7.95 1.06 -10.86
CA TRP A 118 -7.86 2.02 -9.77
C TRP A 118 -6.49 2.67 -9.69
N MET A 119 -6.46 4.00 -9.67
CA MET A 119 -5.23 4.79 -9.65
C MET A 119 -5.20 5.79 -8.50
N ALA A 120 -3.99 6.13 -8.09
CA ALA A 120 -3.74 7.18 -7.11
C ALA A 120 -3.95 8.56 -7.73
N HIS A 121 -4.71 9.40 -7.03
CA HIS A 121 -5.01 10.77 -7.40
C HIS A 121 -4.65 11.72 -6.26
N ILE A 122 -4.35 12.95 -6.65
CA ILE A 122 -4.03 14.06 -5.76
C ILE A 122 -5.09 15.12 -5.96
N VAL A 123 -5.60 15.65 -4.86
CA VAL A 123 -6.44 16.85 -4.84
C VAL A 123 -5.72 17.95 -4.10
N THR A 124 -5.65 19.14 -4.68
CA THR A 124 -5.12 20.32 -4.00
C THR A 124 -6.19 21.40 -3.92
N CYS A 125 -6.36 22.00 -2.74
CA CYS A 125 -7.28 23.11 -2.53
C CYS A 125 -6.64 24.22 -1.68
N PRO A 126 -6.82 25.50 -2.05
CA PRO A 126 -6.62 26.61 -1.13
C PRO A 126 -7.50 26.46 0.12
N THR A 127 -7.01 26.91 1.27
CA THR A 127 -7.74 26.83 2.54
C THR A 127 -7.63 28.11 3.35
N VAL A 128 -8.52 28.26 4.33
CA VAL A 128 -8.32 29.25 5.40
C VAL A 128 -7.07 28.92 6.23
N LEU A 129 -6.52 29.93 6.91
CA LEU A 129 -5.45 29.72 7.90
C LEU A 129 -5.93 28.85 9.05
N ASN A 130 -5.16 27.81 9.39
CA ASN A 130 -5.41 26.84 10.47
C ASN A 130 -6.86 26.32 10.46
N PRO A 131 -7.26 25.56 9.43
CA PRO A 131 -8.62 25.06 9.32
C PRO A 131 -8.92 24.08 10.45
N THR A 132 -10.04 24.29 11.14
CA THR A 132 -10.57 23.37 12.15
C THR A 132 -11.51 22.35 11.53
N GLU A 133 -12.07 22.66 10.36
CA GLU A 133 -12.93 21.77 9.57
C GLU A 133 -12.52 21.84 8.10
N PHE A 134 -12.55 20.69 7.44
CA PHE A 134 -12.34 20.57 6.01
C PHE A 134 -13.35 19.59 5.41
N GLN A 135 -13.97 19.99 4.31
CA GLN A 135 -14.99 19.20 3.62
C GLN A 135 -14.76 19.22 2.12
N LEU A 136 -15.07 18.11 1.47
CA LEU A 136 -15.05 17.98 0.02
C LEU A 136 -16.49 17.84 -0.50
N THR A 137 -16.81 18.58 -1.56
CA THR A 137 -18.12 18.56 -2.22
C THR A 137 -17.89 18.28 -3.70
N VAL A 138 -18.61 17.31 -4.27
CA VAL A 138 -18.61 17.09 -5.73
C VAL A 138 -19.65 18.00 -6.37
N LEU A 139 -19.35 18.60 -7.53
CA LEU A 139 -20.26 19.48 -8.26
C LEU A 139 -21.65 18.85 -8.39
N ASN A 140 -22.69 19.66 -8.20
CA ASN A 140 -24.09 19.27 -8.22
C ASN A 140 -24.52 18.32 -7.10
N SER A 141 -23.71 18.13 -6.05
CA SER A 141 -24.12 17.46 -4.82
C SER A 141 -24.39 18.46 -3.69
N THR A 142 -25.46 18.24 -2.94
CA THR A 142 -25.72 18.96 -1.68
C THR A 142 -24.97 18.37 -0.49
N SER A 143 -24.33 17.22 -0.68
CA SER A 143 -23.68 16.47 0.40
C SER A 143 -22.19 16.74 0.44
N LYS A 144 -21.68 16.87 1.66
CA LYS A 144 -20.30 17.24 1.97
C LYS A 144 -19.61 16.10 2.71
N ILE A 145 -18.40 15.79 2.30
CA ILE A 145 -17.57 14.71 2.84
C ILE A 145 -16.58 15.32 3.83
N GLY A 146 -16.72 15.01 5.12
CA GLY A 146 -15.86 15.58 6.17
C GLY A 146 -14.53 14.84 6.29
N LEU A 147 -13.40 15.55 6.17
CA LEU A 147 -12.06 14.96 6.24
C LEU A 147 -11.22 15.61 7.35
N THR A 148 -10.42 14.79 8.01
CA THR A 148 -9.38 15.25 8.93
C THR A 148 -8.10 15.48 8.15
N LEU A 149 -7.50 16.66 8.31
CA LEU A 149 -6.19 16.98 7.73
C LEU A 149 -5.10 16.78 8.78
N GLU A 150 -4.00 16.16 8.36
CA GLU A 150 -2.78 16.01 9.14
C GLU A 150 -1.77 17.10 8.78
N GLU A 151 -0.89 17.46 9.71
CA GLU A 151 0.26 18.29 9.35
C GLU A 151 1.41 17.42 8.81
N PRO A 152 2.10 17.85 7.74
CA PRO A 152 3.32 17.19 7.29
C PRO A 152 4.42 17.33 8.35
N SER A 153 5.38 16.40 8.35
CA SER A 153 6.54 16.48 9.23
C SER A 153 7.36 17.73 8.92
N ARG A 154 7.76 18.45 9.98
CA ARG A 154 8.64 19.64 9.90
C ARG A 154 10.00 19.44 10.54
N LYS A 155 10.26 18.29 11.15
CA LYS A 155 11.54 17.98 11.81
C LYS A 155 12.62 17.86 10.72
N PRO A 156 13.62 18.77 10.63
CA PRO A 156 14.60 18.74 9.54
C PRO A 156 15.37 17.42 9.47
N ARG A 157 15.56 16.92 8.24
CA ARG A 157 16.25 15.68 7.88
C ARG A 157 17.00 15.89 6.57
N GLY A 158 18.18 15.31 6.44
CA GLY A 158 18.92 15.25 5.19
C GLY A 158 18.25 14.28 4.22
N VAL A 159 18.10 13.02 4.63
CA VAL A 159 17.57 11.95 3.77
C VAL A 159 16.45 11.18 4.48
N VAL A 160 15.30 11.08 3.81
CA VAL A 160 14.23 10.16 4.18
C VAL A 160 14.14 9.05 3.12
N ALA A 161 14.18 7.79 3.54
CA ALA A 161 13.98 6.65 2.65
C ALA A 161 12.54 6.12 2.79
N CYS A 162 11.78 6.23 1.72
CA CYS A 162 10.41 5.73 1.58
C CYS A 162 10.44 4.40 0.86
N TYR A 163 10.04 3.33 1.55
CA TYR A 163 10.08 1.99 0.99
C TYR A 163 8.73 1.54 0.45
N ALA A 164 8.78 0.78 -0.64
CA ALA A 164 7.62 0.05 -1.14
C ALA A 164 7.02 -0.85 -0.04
N PRO A 165 5.69 -1.01 0.02
CA PRO A 165 5.03 -1.79 1.06
C PRO A 165 5.56 -3.22 1.20
N MET A 166 5.79 -3.63 2.45
CA MET A 166 6.10 -4.99 2.81
C MET A 166 4.84 -5.87 2.69
N TYR A 167 4.95 -6.88 1.83
CA TYR A 167 3.94 -7.90 1.61
C TYR A 167 4.51 -9.25 1.97
N PHE A 168 4.04 -9.83 3.08
CA PHE A 168 4.46 -11.15 3.56
C PHE A 168 5.97 -11.24 3.72
N GLU A 169 6.56 -10.15 4.21
CA GLU A 169 8.00 -10.09 4.31
C GLU A 169 8.49 -11.00 5.45
N GLN A 170 9.45 -11.87 5.10
CA GLN A 170 10.06 -12.85 6.00
C GLN A 170 11.59 -12.78 5.95
N ARG A 171 12.17 -12.08 4.96
CA ARG A 171 13.62 -12.02 4.72
C ARG A 171 14.23 -11.03 5.68
N TRP A 172 14.21 -11.41 6.94
CA TRP A 172 14.71 -10.59 8.02
C TRP A 172 16.19 -10.23 7.81
N GLN A 173 17.00 -11.09 7.18
CA GLN A 173 18.39 -10.75 6.84
C GLN A 173 18.47 -9.55 5.89
N THR A 174 17.69 -9.55 4.80
CA THR A 174 17.69 -8.45 3.82
C THR A 174 17.22 -7.16 4.48
N VAL A 175 16.04 -7.22 5.10
CA VAL A 175 15.36 -6.04 5.62
C VAL A 175 16.17 -5.41 6.75
N SER A 176 16.65 -6.22 7.69
CA SER A 176 17.43 -5.71 8.81
C SER A 176 18.79 -5.17 8.34
N MET A 177 19.45 -5.84 7.39
CA MET A 177 20.71 -5.35 6.84
C MET A 177 20.56 -4.01 6.11
N ILE A 178 19.51 -3.84 5.29
CA ILE A 178 19.26 -2.57 4.61
C ILE A 178 19.01 -1.45 5.61
N HIS A 179 18.25 -1.74 6.66
CA HIS A 179 17.96 -0.77 7.69
C HIS A 179 19.18 -0.33 8.48
N GLU A 180 20.00 -1.28 8.90
CA GLU A 180 21.28 -1.03 9.56
C GLU A 180 22.22 -0.21 8.67
N LEU A 181 22.37 -0.62 7.40
CA LEU A 181 23.30 0.03 6.47
C LEU A 181 22.87 1.46 6.15
N ASN A 182 21.60 1.67 5.84
CA ASN A 182 21.09 3.01 5.54
C ASN A 182 21.17 3.93 6.75
N ALA A 183 20.90 3.43 7.96
CA ALA A 183 21.12 4.21 9.19
C ALA A 183 22.61 4.57 9.37
N GLY A 184 23.53 3.62 9.17
CA GLY A 184 24.97 3.87 9.23
C GLY A 184 25.51 4.79 8.12
N TRP A 185 24.82 4.88 6.99
CA TRP A 185 25.09 5.84 5.90
C TRP A 185 24.31 7.14 6.01
N GLY A 186 23.74 7.43 7.18
CA GLY A 186 23.15 8.74 7.46
C GLY A 186 21.77 8.97 6.86
N VAL A 187 20.99 7.92 6.61
CA VAL A 187 19.54 8.08 6.39
C VAL A 187 18.88 8.39 7.73
N ASP A 188 18.28 9.57 7.83
CA ASP A 188 17.72 10.09 9.09
C ASP A 188 16.43 9.37 9.50
N LEU A 189 15.63 8.95 8.51
CA LEU A 189 14.39 8.23 8.73
C LEU A 189 14.09 7.27 7.59
N GLN A 190 13.74 6.06 7.96
CA GLN A 190 13.30 5.00 7.07
C GLN A 190 11.82 4.75 7.31
N VAL A 191 11.01 4.80 6.26
CA VAL A 191 9.54 4.69 6.37
C VAL A 191 9.08 3.46 5.62
N HIS A 192 8.51 2.53 6.36
CA HIS A 192 7.98 1.27 5.83
C HIS A 192 6.48 1.23 5.93
N TYR A 193 5.82 1.03 4.79
CA TYR A 193 4.42 0.71 4.77
C TYR A 193 4.25 -0.80 4.92
N VAL A 194 3.40 -1.20 5.84
CA VAL A 194 3.16 -2.59 6.19
C VAL A 194 1.77 -2.95 5.72
N GLN A 195 1.67 -3.92 4.81
CA GLN A 195 0.40 -4.63 4.56
C GLN A 195 0.34 -5.89 5.43
N SER A 196 1.44 -6.64 5.48
CA SER A 196 1.58 -7.86 6.27
C SER A 196 3.05 -8.22 6.44
N VAL A 197 3.48 -8.53 7.66
CA VAL A 197 4.86 -8.88 7.99
C VAL A 197 4.89 -9.92 9.12
N VAL A 198 5.92 -10.78 9.13
CA VAL A 198 6.15 -11.71 10.25
C VAL A 198 6.38 -10.89 11.52
N GLY A 199 5.66 -11.23 12.58
CA GLY A 199 5.65 -10.42 13.80
C GLY A 199 7.01 -10.31 14.48
N ASP A 200 7.84 -11.34 14.35
CA ASP A 200 9.19 -11.33 14.90
C ASP A 200 10.16 -10.40 14.15
N LEU A 201 9.94 -10.15 12.85
CA LEU A 201 10.69 -9.13 12.11
C LEU A 201 10.38 -7.72 12.64
N MET A 202 9.12 -7.45 13.00
CA MET A 202 8.76 -6.16 13.63
C MET A 202 9.46 -5.98 14.98
N LYS A 203 9.49 -7.03 15.81
CA LYS A 203 10.23 -7.00 17.09
C LYS A 203 11.72 -6.77 16.87
N LEU A 204 12.30 -7.45 15.88
CA LEU A 204 13.71 -7.32 15.54
C LEU A 204 14.09 -5.88 15.19
N LEU A 205 13.19 -5.18 14.50
CA LEU A 205 13.39 -3.79 14.06
C LEU A 205 12.91 -2.74 15.08
N GLN A 206 12.24 -3.15 16.16
CA GLN A 206 11.73 -2.26 17.20
C GLN A 206 12.81 -1.33 17.79
N PRO A 207 14.05 -1.77 18.06
CA PRO A 207 15.09 -0.87 18.56
C PRO A 207 15.40 0.31 17.63
N MET A 208 15.21 0.16 16.31
CA MET A 208 15.37 1.26 15.35
C MET A 208 14.18 2.21 15.38
N VAL A 209 12.97 1.68 15.61
CA VAL A 209 11.76 2.48 15.81
C VAL A 209 11.87 3.31 17.07
N ASP A 210 12.32 2.72 18.17
CA ASP A 210 12.51 3.41 19.45
C ASP A 210 13.56 4.54 19.36
N LYS A 211 14.58 4.36 18.50
CA LYS A 211 15.59 5.39 18.18
C LYS A 211 15.10 6.45 17.19
N GLY A 212 13.91 6.30 16.62
CA GLY A 212 13.34 7.20 15.61
C GLY A 212 14.03 7.14 14.24
N LEU A 213 14.74 6.05 13.95
CA LEU A 213 15.44 5.80 12.67
C LEU A 213 14.55 5.05 11.67
N LEU A 214 13.53 4.35 12.18
CA LEU A 214 12.57 3.58 11.40
C LEU A 214 11.15 3.91 11.85
N GLU A 215 10.23 3.95 10.91
CA GLU A 215 8.81 4.14 11.16
C GLU A 215 8.02 3.12 10.35
N PHE A 216 7.15 2.37 11.04
CA PHE A 216 6.15 1.54 10.40
C PHE A 216 4.84 2.31 10.26
N ARG A 217 4.27 2.28 9.06
CA ARG A 217 2.96 2.83 8.72
C ARG A 217 2.07 1.72 8.22
N GLY A 218 0.79 1.79 8.56
CA GLY A 218 -0.19 0.97 7.87
C GLY A 218 -0.41 1.50 6.45
N LEU A 219 -0.45 0.59 5.48
CA LEU A 219 -1.10 0.89 4.21
C LEU A 219 -2.42 0.16 4.18
N ASP A 220 -3.46 0.94 4.42
CA ASP A 220 -4.78 0.39 4.56
C ASP A 220 -5.36 0.09 3.19
N ILE A 221 -5.65 -1.19 3.00
CA ILE A 221 -6.35 -1.68 1.84
C ILE A 221 -7.82 -1.73 2.24
N PRO A 222 -8.66 -0.81 1.76
CA PRO A 222 -10.08 -0.82 2.09
C PRO A 222 -10.71 -2.16 1.74
N ASP A 223 -11.48 -2.71 2.68
CA ASP A 223 -12.38 -3.83 2.39
C ASP A 223 -13.62 -3.25 1.73
N PHE A 224 -13.71 -3.40 0.42
CA PHE A 224 -14.84 -2.96 -0.38
C PHE A 224 -16.11 -3.79 -0.10
N GLY A 225 -16.00 -4.89 0.65
CA GLY A 225 -17.12 -5.77 0.96
C GLY A 225 -17.51 -6.67 -0.22
N ILE A 226 -18.24 -7.74 0.09
CA ILE A 226 -18.63 -8.74 -0.92
C ILE A 226 -19.62 -8.19 -1.93
N ASP A 227 -20.50 -7.27 -1.54
CA ASP A 227 -21.57 -6.78 -2.41
C ASP A 227 -21.03 -5.84 -3.49
N LEU A 228 -20.11 -4.93 -3.13
CA LEU A 228 -19.45 -4.07 -4.10
C LEU A 228 -18.51 -4.88 -5.01
N THR A 229 -17.77 -5.85 -4.46
CA THR A 229 -16.93 -6.76 -5.25
C THR A 229 -17.77 -7.53 -6.28
N ARG A 230 -18.93 -8.06 -5.88
CA ARG A 230 -19.86 -8.77 -6.78
C ARG A 230 -20.44 -7.85 -7.85
N LYS A 231 -20.78 -6.60 -7.47
CA LYS A 231 -21.31 -5.58 -8.39
C LYS A 231 -20.29 -5.17 -9.45
N LEU A 232 -19.03 -4.97 -9.06
CA LEU A 232 -17.94 -4.59 -9.96
C LEU A 232 -17.41 -5.77 -10.78
N GLY A 233 -17.64 -7.00 -10.34
CA GLY A 233 -17.09 -8.21 -10.97
C GLY A 233 -15.60 -8.43 -10.67
N TYR A 234 -15.00 -7.60 -9.82
CA TYR A 234 -13.63 -7.71 -9.35
C TYR A 234 -13.48 -7.04 -7.99
N ASN A 235 -12.41 -7.36 -7.25
CA ASN A 235 -12.07 -6.71 -5.99
C ASN A 235 -11.19 -5.47 -6.27
N PRO A 236 -11.65 -4.24 -6.00
CA PRO A 236 -10.88 -3.01 -6.29
C PRO A 236 -9.53 -2.95 -5.57
N ALA A 237 -9.42 -3.53 -4.37
CA ALA A 237 -8.15 -3.65 -3.66
C ALA A 237 -7.08 -4.40 -4.46
N GLN A 238 -7.49 -5.35 -5.31
CA GLN A 238 -6.57 -6.12 -6.14
C GLN A 238 -6.28 -5.46 -7.49
N ALA A 239 -6.98 -4.37 -7.81
CA ALA A 239 -6.92 -3.70 -9.10
C ALA A 239 -6.24 -2.32 -9.03
N THR A 240 -5.41 -2.11 -8.00
CA THR A 240 -4.64 -0.87 -7.79
C THR A 240 -3.25 -0.92 -8.41
N GLU A 241 -2.74 0.26 -8.77
CA GLU A 241 -1.40 0.43 -9.32
C GLU A 241 -0.31 -0.17 -8.43
N ALA A 242 0.49 -1.06 -9.02
CA ALA A 242 1.63 -1.71 -8.37
C ALA A 242 1.28 -2.28 -6.98
N ARG A 243 0.05 -2.79 -6.78
CA ARG A 243 -0.42 -3.35 -5.48
C ARG A 243 -0.30 -2.35 -4.33
N HIS A 244 -0.76 -1.13 -4.57
CA HIS A 244 -0.70 0.02 -3.67
C HIS A 244 0.69 0.59 -3.40
N GLN A 245 1.77 0.11 -4.05
CA GLN A 245 3.10 0.72 -3.90
C GLN A 245 3.08 2.21 -4.22
N VAL A 246 2.39 2.60 -5.28
CA VAL A 246 2.28 4.02 -5.69
C VAL A 246 1.73 4.85 -4.55
N MET A 247 0.58 4.49 -3.98
CA MET A 247 -0.07 5.25 -2.92
C MET A 247 0.78 5.37 -1.66
N ALA A 248 1.42 4.28 -1.22
CA ALA A 248 2.31 4.31 -0.06
C ALA A 248 3.47 5.29 -0.26
N LEU A 249 4.08 5.27 -1.44
CA LEU A 249 5.19 6.15 -1.78
C LEU A 249 4.73 7.61 -1.92
N GLN A 250 3.53 7.86 -2.44
CA GLN A 250 2.92 9.19 -2.42
C GLN A 250 2.72 9.69 -0.98
N ASP A 251 2.06 8.89 -0.12
CA ASP A 251 1.81 9.27 1.28
C ASP A 251 3.10 9.61 2.01
N CYS A 252 4.13 8.77 1.85
CA CYS A 252 5.44 9.01 2.43
C CYS A 252 6.05 10.33 1.95
N PHE A 253 6.03 10.56 0.63
CA PHE A 253 6.61 11.76 0.05
C PHE A 253 5.91 13.02 0.55
N PHE A 254 4.58 13.07 0.51
CA PHE A 254 3.84 14.25 0.98
C PHE A 254 4.02 14.47 2.48
N ARG A 255 4.05 13.41 3.27
CA ARG A 255 4.29 13.50 4.71
C ARG A 255 5.66 14.11 5.05
N TYR A 256 6.70 13.80 4.28
CA TYR A 256 8.07 14.16 4.62
C TYR A 256 8.70 15.24 3.75
N ARG A 257 8.04 15.69 2.66
CA ARG A 257 8.59 16.70 1.73
C ARG A 257 9.01 18.00 2.38
N GLU A 258 8.34 18.41 3.44
CA GLU A 258 8.62 19.66 4.16
C GLU A 258 9.74 19.52 5.19
N SER A 259 10.18 18.29 5.46
CA SER A 259 11.21 17.98 6.44
C SER A 259 12.51 17.48 5.84
N ALA A 260 12.48 16.91 4.63
CA ALA A 260 13.61 16.22 4.03
C ALA A 260 14.25 17.05 2.93
N GLU A 261 15.59 17.11 2.88
CA GLU A 261 16.30 17.66 1.73
C GLU A 261 16.24 16.72 0.52
N PHE A 262 16.29 15.40 0.77
CA PHE A 262 16.14 14.36 -0.22
C PHE A 262 15.19 13.25 0.25
N ILE A 263 14.39 12.73 -0.69
CA ILE A 263 13.53 11.57 -0.45
C ILE A 263 13.93 10.46 -1.41
N LEU A 264 14.47 9.37 -0.87
CA LEU A 264 14.83 8.17 -1.61
C LEU A 264 13.60 7.25 -1.70
N ILE A 265 13.22 6.86 -2.92
CA ILE A 265 12.21 5.83 -3.15
C ILE A 265 12.91 4.50 -3.39
N SER A 266 12.66 3.49 -2.56
CA SER A 266 13.41 2.22 -2.59
C SER A 266 12.51 1.00 -2.39
N ASP A 267 12.98 -0.17 -2.79
CA ASP A 267 12.41 -1.44 -2.33
C ASP A 267 13.10 -1.87 -1.02
N PRO A 268 12.43 -2.68 -0.15
CA PRO A 268 13.03 -3.24 1.07
C PRO A 268 14.25 -4.14 0.82
N ASP A 269 14.57 -4.44 -0.44
CA ASP A 269 15.71 -5.23 -0.88
C ASP A 269 16.69 -4.45 -1.79
N ASP A 270 16.58 -3.12 -1.85
CA ASP A 270 17.51 -2.24 -2.56
C ASP A 270 18.40 -1.45 -1.59
N LEU A 271 19.70 -1.41 -1.87
CA LEU A 271 20.73 -0.77 -1.06
C LEU A 271 21.54 0.21 -1.92
N PHE A 272 21.62 1.48 -1.52
CA PHE A 272 22.36 2.51 -2.27
C PHE A 272 23.71 2.78 -1.64
N LEU A 273 24.75 2.93 -2.46
CA LEU A 273 26.11 3.15 -1.98
C LEU A 273 26.52 4.62 -2.18
N PRO A 274 27.07 5.29 -1.15
CA PRO A 274 27.63 6.64 -1.29
C PRO A 274 29.01 6.57 -1.96
N HIS A 275 29.07 6.90 -3.25
CA HIS A 275 30.30 6.90 -4.05
C HIS A 275 31.09 8.21 -3.93
N HIS A 276 30.39 9.32 -3.71
CA HIS A 276 30.90 10.68 -3.68
C HIS A 276 30.89 11.29 -2.26
N GLY A 277 30.95 10.45 -1.22
CA GLY A 277 30.98 10.90 0.16
C GLY A 277 30.96 9.76 1.17
N LYS A 278 30.65 10.06 2.43
CA LYS A 278 30.57 9.05 3.50
C LYS A 278 29.14 8.66 3.82
N THR A 279 28.17 9.46 3.38
CA THR A 279 26.75 9.30 3.64
C THR A 279 25.94 9.42 2.36
N LEU A 280 24.70 8.91 2.37
CA LEU A 280 23.78 9.12 1.25
C LEU A 280 23.40 10.60 1.08
N TYR A 281 23.45 11.39 2.15
CA TYR A 281 23.29 12.84 2.04
C TYR A 281 24.40 13.48 1.21
N ASP A 282 25.66 13.12 1.44
CA ASP A 282 26.80 13.63 0.66
C ASP A 282 26.67 13.24 -0.81
N GLU A 283 26.31 11.98 -1.07
CA GLU A 283 26.07 11.44 -2.41
C GLU A 283 25.03 12.26 -3.17
N PHE A 284 23.87 12.48 -2.57
CA PHE A 284 22.78 13.22 -3.23
C PHE A 284 23.09 14.71 -3.34
N SER A 285 23.81 15.27 -2.37
CA SER A 285 24.28 16.66 -2.40
C SER A 285 25.28 16.89 -3.52
N TYR A 286 26.18 15.94 -3.79
CA TYR A 286 27.10 16.00 -4.92
C TYR A 286 26.35 16.16 -6.26
N TRP A 287 25.37 15.30 -6.51
CA TRP A 287 24.56 15.36 -7.73
C TRP A 287 23.70 16.62 -7.82
N LYS A 288 23.11 17.05 -6.71
CA LYS A 288 22.37 18.32 -6.61
C LYS A 288 23.27 19.51 -6.94
N ASN A 289 24.50 19.55 -6.45
CA ASN A 289 25.41 20.66 -6.71
C ASN A 289 25.85 20.73 -8.18
N LEU A 290 26.02 19.58 -8.83
CA LEU A 290 26.30 19.53 -10.27
C LEU A 290 25.06 19.88 -11.12
N HIS A 291 23.87 19.56 -10.63
CA HIS A 291 22.62 19.71 -11.36
C HIS A 291 21.51 20.32 -10.47
N PRO A 292 21.63 21.62 -10.12
CA PRO A 292 20.82 22.26 -9.08
C PRO A 292 19.33 22.41 -9.43
N THR A 293 18.97 22.25 -10.70
CA THR A 293 17.58 22.35 -11.20
C THR A 293 16.89 21.00 -11.37
N MET A 294 17.58 19.89 -11.12
CA MET A 294 16.99 18.56 -11.28
C MET A 294 16.03 18.28 -10.13
N SER A 295 14.86 17.74 -10.47
CA SER A 295 13.89 17.29 -9.49
C SER A 295 14.25 15.94 -8.90
N ALA A 296 14.94 15.10 -9.66
CA ALA A 296 15.31 13.77 -9.22
C ALA A 296 16.56 13.25 -9.91
N PHE A 297 17.20 12.30 -9.24
CA PHE A 297 18.31 11.51 -9.77
C PHE A 297 17.91 10.05 -9.76
N MET A 298 17.91 9.42 -10.92
CA MET A 298 17.71 7.99 -11.07
C MET A 298 19.06 7.30 -10.93
N ILE A 299 19.23 6.59 -9.81
CA ILE A 299 20.42 5.82 -9.49
C ILE A 299 20.20 4.40 -10.06
N PRO A 300 21.09 3.92 -10.94
CA PRO A 300 20.97 2.59 -11.49
C PRO A 300 21.17 1.52 -10.42
N ARG A 301 20.61 0.35 -10.67
CA ARG A 301 20.63 -0.77 -9.74
C ARG A 301 21.35 -1.95 -10.36
N ARG A 302 22.21 -2.62 -9.61
CA ARG A 302 22.91 -3.84 -10.02
C ARG A 302 22.38 -5.06 -9.27
N GLY A 303 22.41 -6.23 -9.91
CA GLY A 303 22.16 -7.49 -9.21
C GLY A 303 23.24 -7.79 -8.18
N SER A 304 22.92 -8.57 -7.15
CA SER A 304 23.93 -9.02 -6.19
C SER A 304 23.63 -10.40 -5.62
N HIS A 305 24.68 -11.03 -5.08
CA HIS A 305 24.65 -12.31 -4.41
C HIS A 305 25.46 -12.23 -3.13
N MET A 306 24.98 -12.84 -2.05
CA MET A 306 25.72 -12.93 -0.79
C MET A 306 25.43 -14.24 -0.06
N THR A 307 26.29 -14.57 0.88
CA THR A 307 26.08 -15.64 1.86
C THR A 307 25.78 -15.01 3.21
N THR A 308 24.73 -15.49 3.86
CA THR A 308 24.29 -14.98 5.17
C THR A 308 24.04 -16.14 6.12
N ALA A 309 24.07 -15.86 7.42
CA ALA A 309 23.67 -16.84 8.42
C ALA A 309 22.16 -17.13 8.33
N SER A 310 21.81 -18.40 8.43
CA SER A 310 20.41 -18.84 8.51
C SER A 310 19.81 -18.64 9.90
N ARG A 311 20.65 -18.44 10.92
CA ARG A 311 20.25 -18.21 12.31
C ARG A 311 20.65 -16.82 12.78
N LEU A 312 19.76 -16.20 13.56
CA LEU A 312 19.93 -14.86 14.11
C LEU A 312 21.17 -14.75 15.02
N GLU A 313 21.44 -15.78 15.83
CA GLU A 313 22.60 -15.85 16.74
C GLU A 313 23.97 -15.73 16.04
N ASN A 314 24.03 -16.11 14.76
CA ASN A 314 25.25 -16.12 13.95
C ASN A 314 25.26 -15.02 12.88
N PHE A 315 24.21 -14.20 12.83
CA PHE A 315 24.10 -13.15 11.82
C PHE A 315 24.91 -11.93 12.21
N ASP A 316 25.75 -11.50 11.27
CA ASP A 316 26.57 -10.31 11.37
C ASP A 316 26.53 -9.57 10.04
N VAL A 317 26.21 -8.27 10.09
CA VAL A 317 26.09 -7.42 8.90
C VAL A 317 27.44 -7.28 8.19
N GLY A 318 28.51 -7.07 8.94
CA GLY A 318 29.85 -6.91 8.39
C GLY A 318 30.37 -8.17 7.71
N GLU A 319 30.23 -9.33 8.35
CA GLU A 319 30.60 -10.62 7.74
C GLU A 319 29.75 -10.93 6.51
N THR A 320 28.44 -10.63 6.54
CA THR A 320 27.56 -10.81 5.38
C THR A 320 28.04 -9.94 4.20
N LEU A 321 28.37 -8.68 4.45
CA LEU A 321 28.86 -7.73 3.43
C LEU A 321 30.19 -8.15 2.81
N LYS A 322 31.09 -8.81 3.55
CA LYS A 322 32.35 -9.35 2.99
C LYS A 322 32.10 -10.40 1.90
N THR A 323 30.94 -11.06 1.93
CA THR A 323 30.52 -12.04 0.91
C THR A 323 29.66 -11.43 -0.19
N LEU A 324 29.36 -10.14 -0.13
CA LEU A 324 28.50 -9.46 -1.09
C LEU A 324 29.26 -9.24 -2.40
N HIS A 325 28.73 -9.88 -3.43
CA HIS A 325 29.25 -9.87 -4.77
C HIS A 325 28.24 -9.21 -5.72
N ILE A 326 28.71 -8.25 -6.51
CA ILE A 326 27.86 -7.44 -7.40
C ILE A 326 27.94 -7.96 -8.83
N SER A 327 26.78 -8.26 -9.41
CA SER A 327 26.67 -8.60 -10.84
C SER A 327 26.82 -7.34 -11.71
N GLU A 328 27.31 -7.52 -12.92
CA GLU A 328 27.27 -6.48 -13.96
C GLU A 328 25.86 -6.26 -14.52
N ASP A 329 24.91 -7.15 -14.21
CA ASP A 329 23.51 -7.03 -14.65
C ASP A 329 22.87 -5.76 -14.08
N ALA A 330 22.66 -4.78 -14.97
CA ALA A 330 21.94 -3.56 -14.65
C ALA A 330 20.42 -3.82 -14.69
N GLY A 331 19.78 -3.68 -13.52
CA GLY A 331 18.34 -3.63 -13.38
C GLY A 331 17.79 -2.22 -13.57
N VAL A 332 16.46 -2.10 -13.48
CA VAL A 332 15.79 -0.81 -13.40
C VAL A 332 16.23 -0.12 -12.10
N GLY A 333 16.74 1.11 -12.23
CA GLY A 333 17.15 1.93 -11.10
C GLY A 333 15.99 2.41 -10.22
N LYS A 334 16.34 3.20 -9.22
CA LYS A 334 15.41 3.89 -8.34
C LYS A 334 15.75 5.38 -8.30
N SER A 335 14.82 6.18 -7.80
CA SER A 335 14.94 7.63 -7.82
C SER A 335 15.10 8.20 -6.42
N VAL A 336 16.03 9.14 -6.29
CA VAL A 336 16.07 10.09 -5.19
C VAL A 336 15.47 11.41 -5.69
N TYR A 337 14.54 11.97 -4.91
CA TYR A 337 13.81 13.17 -5.24
C TYR A 337 14.29 14.34 -4.39
N ASN A 338 14.42 15.49 -5.02
CA ASN A 338 14.49 16.79 -4.39
C ASN A 338 13.06 17.30 -4.18
N PRO A 339 12.53 17.35 -2.95
CA PRO A 339 11.12 17.66 -2.71
C PRO A 339 10.72 19.10 -3.07
N ARG A 340 11.69 20.02 -3.25
CA ARG A 340 11.44 21.39 -3.71
C ARG A 340 11.01 21.46 -5.17
N PHE A 341 11.48 20.54 -6.01
CA PHE A 341 11.22 20.55 -7.46
C PHE A 341 10.40 19.34 -7.93
N THR A 342 10.08 18.43 -7.01
CA THR A 342 9.30 17.24 -7.30
C THR A 342 7.87 17.46 -6.87
N GLU A 343 6.96 17.21 -7.79
CA GLU A 343 5.54 17.26 -7.50
C GLU A 343 5.04 15.94 -6.92
N THR A 344 5.33 14.84 -7.61
CA THR A 344 4.95 13.48 -7.23
C THR A 344 6.12 12.51 -7.47
N PRO A 345 6.36 11.55 -6.57
CA PRO A 345 7.30 10.45 -6.80
C PRO A 345 6.69 9.34 -7.66
N TRP A 346 7.54 8.42 -8.10
CA TRP A 346 7.14 7.14 -8.67
C TRP A 346 8.17 6.06 -8.32
N ILE A 347 7.82 4.80 -8.56
CA ILE A 347 8.53 3.63 -8.02
C ILE A 347 9.97 3.50 -8.57
N HIS A 348 10.21 3.91 -9.82
CA HIS A 348 11.49 3.67 -10.51
C HIS A 348 12.13 4.94 -11.06
N TRP A 349 11.40 5.68 -11.89
CA TRP A 349 11.80 6.97 -12.48
C TRP A 349 10.66 7.97 -12.29
N PRO A 350 10.92 9.29 -12.27
CA PRO A 350 9.89 10.31 -12.10
C PRO A 350 8.75 10.15 -13.10
N ALA A 351 7.52 10.21 -12.59
CA ALA A 351 6.38 9.89 -13.41
C ALA A 351 6.06 11.01 -14.42
N LEU A 352 5.92 12.24 -13.96
CA LEU A 352 5.40 13.27 -14.85
C LEU A 352 6.51 13.76 -15.81
N ASN A 353 6.25 13.66 -17.12
CA ASN A 353 7.15 14.08 -18.22
C ASN A 353 7.61 15.55 -18.13
N ILE A 354 6.97 16.34 -17.27
CA ILE A 354 7.28 17.74 -17.00
C ILE A 354 8.41 17.95 -15.99
N THR A 355 8.88 16.90 -15.29
CA THR A 355 9.87 17.04 -14.22
C THR A 355 11.28 16.70 -14.73
N PRO A 356 12.22 17.66 -14.80
CA PRO A 356 13.56 17.39 -15.28
C PRO A 356 14.28 16.46 -14.31
N TYR A 357 14.67 15.29 -14.79
CA TYR A 357 15.42 14.32 -14.01
C TYR A 357 16.64 13.85 -14.75
N MET A 358 17.62 13.40 -13.99
CA MET A 358 18.86 12.86 -14.52
C MET A 358 18.96 11.38 -14.23
N ARG A 359 19.37 10.59 -15.22
CA ARG A 359 19.83 9.22 -15.00
C ARG A 359 21.33 9.22 -14.79
N ILE A 360 21.76 8.79 -13.62
CA ILE A 360 23.19 8.68 -13.28
C ILE A 360 23.78 7.48 -14.03
N SER A 361 25.02 7.62 -14.50
CA SER A 361 25.75 6.54 -15.16
C SER A 361 26.06 5.41 -14.18
N ASN A 362 26.02 4.16 -14.66
CA ASN A 362 26.41 2.99 -13.88
C ASN A 362 27.83 3.06 -13.33
N ASN A 363 28.71 3.89 -13.91
CA ASN A 363 30.10 4.03 -13.47
C ASN A 363 30.30 5.08 -12.38
N ASP A 364 29.35 6.01 -12.23
CA ASP A 364 29.49 7.12 -11.29
C ASP A 364 28.85 6.76 -9.95
N SER A 365 27.58 6.35 -9.98
CA SER A 365 26.85 5.88 -8.79
C SER A 365 25.90 4.75 -9.12
N TRP A 366 25.73 3.83 -8.18
CA TRP A 366 24.80 2.71 -8.32
C TRP A 366 24.39 2.17 -6.95
N GLY A 367 23.22 1.54 -6.92
CA GLY A 367 22.77 0.69 -5.82
C GLY A 367 22.80 -0.77 -6.20
N VAL A 368 22.49 -1.64 -5.24
CA VAL A 368 22.44 -3.10 -5.39
C VAL A 368 21.08 -3.62 -4.96
N HIS A 369 20.56 -4.58 -5.73
CA HIS A 369 19.42 -5.38 -5.35
C HIS A 369 19.89 -6.63 -4.62
N LEU A 370 19.45 -6.81 -3.38
CA LEU A 370 19.81 -7.92 -2.50
C LEU A 370 18.93 -9.14 -2.80
N GLY A 371 19.15 -9.75 -3.97
CA GLY A 371 18.23 -10.73 -4.54
C GLY A 371 18.36 -12.16 -3.98
N TYR A 372 19.59 -12.61 -3.68
CA TYR A 372 19.89 -14.02 -3.44
C TYR A 372 20.77 -14.25 -2.22
N PHE A 373 20.25 -15.05 -1.28
CA PHE A 373 21.02 -15.66 -0.21
C PHE A 373 21.30 -17.11 -0.57
N TYR A 374 22.54 -17.53 -0.42
CA TYR A 374 22.91 -18.94 -0.53
C TYR A 374 23.52 -19.42 0.77
N ASP A 375 23.10 -20.62 1.23
CA ASP A 375 23.73 -21.34 2.35
C ASP A 375 25.18 -21.77 2.04
N LYS A 376 25.59 -21.75 0.76
CA LYS A 376 26.95 -21.97 0.28
C LYS A 376 27.26 -20.99 -0.84
N ALA A 377 28.44 -20.37 -0.80
CA ALA A 377 28.90 -19.49 -1.86
C ALA A 377 28.72 -20.17 -3.23
N PRO A 378 28.00 -19.57 -4.20
CA PRO A 378 27.94 -20.11 -5.54
C PRO A 378 29.37 -20.25 -6.06
N GLY A 379 29.69 -21.38 -6.69
CA GLY A 379 31.03 -21.64 -7.23
C GLY A 379 31.54 -20.44 -8.03
N LYS A 380 32.84 -20.14 -7.89
CA LYS A 380 33.55 -18.98 -8.47
C LYS A 380 32.91 -18.49 -9.78
N ARG A 381 32.12 -17.42 -9.72
CA ARG A 381 31.78 -16.61 -10.89
C ARG A 381 32.85 -15.54 -11.04
N ALA A 382 33.33 -15.35 -12.26
CA ALA A 382 34.63 -14.73 -12.55
C ALA A 382 34.67 -13.19 -12.41
N ASP A 383 33.55 -12.48 -12.29
CA ASP A 383 33.52 -11.02 -12.40
C ASP A 383 32.66 -10.35 -11.32
N LEU A 384 33.02 -10.52 -10.04
CA LEU A 384 32.26 -9.94 -8.92
C LEU A 384 33.17 -9.05 -8.06
N LYS A 385 32.96 -7.73 -8.13
CA LYS A 385 33.63 -6.76 -7.23
C LYS A 385 33.08 -6.88 -5.81
N ASN A 386 33.96 -6.75 -4.81
CA ASN A 386 33.58 -6.85 -3.40
C ASN A 386 33.09 -5.49 -2.87
N VAL A 387 31.93 -5.45 -2.22
CA VAL A 387 31.40 -4.21 -1.61
C VAL A 387 32.29 -3.67 -0.49
N ALA A 388 33.08 -4.52 0.16
CA ALA A 388 34.07 -4.11 1.16
C ALA A 388 35.11 -3.10 0.62
N GLU A 389 35.32 -3.04 -0.70
CA GLU A 389 36.21 -2.05 -1.32
C GLU A 389 35.60 -0.63 -1.31
N TYR A 390 34.28 -0.52 -1.16
CA TYR A 390 33.52 0.72 -1.26
C TYR A 390 32.92 1.16 0.09
N VAL A 391 32.93 0.28 1.10
CA VAL A 391 32.25 0.49 2.38
C VAL A 391 33.21 0.27 3.54
N ASP A 392 33.27 1.25 4.44
CA ASP A 392 33.94 1.11 5.74
C ASP A 392 33.13 0.18 6.65
N ILE A 393 33.36 -1.13 6.50
CA ILE A 393 32.65 -2.20 7.25
C ILE A 393 32.84 -2.05 8.76
N SER A 394 33.92 -1.41 9.22
CA SER A 394 34.21 -1.26 10.65
C SER A 394 33.11 -0.53 11.42
N ARG A 395 32.34 0.33 10.74
CA ARG A 395 31.18 1.05 11.29
C ARG A 395 30.02 0.13 11.69
N PHE A 396 29.97 -1.09 11.16
CA PHE A 396 28.87 -2.03 11.34
C PHE A 396 29.22 -3.19 12.28
N ASN A 397 30.44 -3.22 12.83
CA ASN A 397 30.87 -4.25 13.77
C ASN A 397 30.06 -4.25 15.09
N GLN A 398 29.38 -3.15 15.40
CA GLN A 398 28.49 -3.01 16.56
C GLN A 398 27.10 -2.55 16.06
N SER A 399 26.44 -3.42 15.29
CA SER A 399 25.09 -3.22 14.73
C SER A 399 24.14 -2.48 15.68
N ILE A 400 23.35 -1.54 15.13
CA ILE A 400 22.39 -0.71 15.88
C ILE A 400 21.33 -1.59 16.56
N VAL A 401 20.91 -2.64 15.86
CA VAL A 401 20.19 -3.80 16.38
C VAL A 401 21.22 -4.83 16.82
N ASP A 402 21.35 -5.03 18.14
CA ASP A 402 22.13 -6.14 18.67
C ASP A 402 21.37 -7.46 18.43
N TYR A 403 21.70 -8.13 17.32
CA TYR A 403 21.08 -9.38 16.91
C TYR A 403 21.24 -10.50 17.94
N LYS A 404 22.31 -10.48 18.76
CA LYS A 404 22.50 -11.47 19.83
C LYS A 404 21.43 -11.29 20.90
N LYS A 405 21.20 -10.04 21.32
CA LYS A 405 20.10 -9.73 22.25
C LYS A 405 18.74 -10.11 21.66
N ALA A 406 18.49 -9.75 20.39
CA ALA A 406 17.23 -10.10 19.73
C ALA A 406 17.02 -11.61 19.61
N SER A 407 18.09 -12.39 19.41
CA SER A 407 18.03 -13.86 19.31
C SER A 407 17.56 -14.54 20.60
N LEU A 408 17.79 -13.94 21.76
CA LEU A 408 17.26 -14.43 23.04
C LEU A 408 15.76 -14.19 23.20
N GLU A 409 15.19 -13.27 22.41
CA GLU A 409 13.78 -12.87 22.49
C GLU A 409 12.95 -13.43 21.31
N ILE A 410 13.61 -14.00 20.30
CA ILE A 410 13.03 -14.40 19.01
C ILE A 410 13.49 -15.82 18.64
N ASP A 411 12.66 -16.82 18.96
CA ASP A 411 13.02 -18.24 18.77
C ASP A 411 12.86 -18.75 17.31
N ASP A 412 12.10 -18.09 16.44
CA ASP A 412 11.50 -18.77 15.26
C ASP A 412 11.92 -18.24 13.87
N LEU A 413 12.76 -17.20 13.78
CA LEU A 413 13.16 -16.62 12.47
C LEU A 413 14.06 -17.54 11.62
N ALA A 414 14.61 -18.62 12.19
CA ALA A 414 15.54 -19.54 11.51
C ALA A 414 14.89 -20.82 10.95
N SER A 415 13.63 -21.13 11.31
CA SER A 415 13.02 -22.47 11.13
C SER A 415 12.25 -22.67 9.81
N HIS A 416 12.06 -21.60 9.04
CA HIS A 416 11.08 -21.57 7.95
C HIS A 416 11.64 -22.16 6.64
N LYS A 417 11.64 -23.49 6.53
CA LYS A 417 12.12 -24.29 5.36
C LYS A 417 11.46 -24.00 4.01
N LEU A 418 10.45 -23.13 3.97
CA LEU A 418 9.78 -22.68 2.74
C LEU A 418 9.76 -21.14 2.77
N ASP A 419 10.04 -20.45 1.68
CA ASP A 419 9.91 -18.98 1.59
C ASP A 419 8.54 -18.64 0.95
N TYR A 420 7.67 -17.83 1.59
CA TYR A 420 6.44 -17.35 0.91
C TYR A 420 6.77 -16.64 -0.41
N LYS A 421 7.95 -16.01 -0.55
CA LYS A 421 8.40 -15.43 -1.83
C LYS A 421 8.57 -16.48 -2.92
N ASP A 422 9.00 -17.70 -2.61
CA ASP A 422 9.07 -18.80 -3.59
C ASP A 422 7.68 -19.28 -4.01
N LEU A 423 6.75 -19.35 -3.05
CA LEU A 423 5.35 -19.67 -3.33
C LEU A 423 4.69 -18.59 -4.19
N ILE A 424 4.87 -17.31 -3.85
CA ILE A 424 4.40 -16.15 -4.61
C ILE A 424 5.04 -16.13 -6.00
N GLY A 425 6.35 -16.40 -6.10
CA GLY A 425 7.06 -16.49 -7.37
C GLY A 425 6.54 -17.62 -8.26
N THR A 426 6.24 -18.78 -7.67
CA THR A 426 5.64 -19.92 -8.38
C THR A 426 4.22 -19.62 -8.84
N CYS A 427 3.43 -19.03 -7.97
CA CYS A 427 2.10 -18.52 -8.30
C CYS A 427 2.18 -17.56 -9.49
N ARG A 428 3.01 -16.53 -9.40
CA ARG A 428 3.23 -15.54 -10.46
C ARG A 428 3.60 -16.22 -11.78
N ARG A 429 4.59 -17.12 -11.78
CA ARG A 429 4.96 -17.86 -13.00
C ARG A 429 3.79 -18.62 -13.61
N ARG A 430 2.93 -19.25 -12.78
CA ARG A 430 1.73 -19.94 -13.26
C ARG A 430 0.71 -18.96 -13.85
N LEU A 431 0.46 -17.83 -13.18
CA LEU A 431 -0.44 -16.79 -13.70
C LEU A 431 0.05 -16.24 -15.05
N HIS A 432 1.34 -15.90 -15.16
CA HIS A 432 1.95 -15.45 -16.41
C HIS A 432 1.93 -16.52 -17.51
N ALA A 433 2.06 -17.81 -17.14
CA ALA A 433 1.97 -18.92 -18.10
C ALA A 433 0.53 -19.16 -18.60
N LEU A 434 -0.49 -18.91 -17.76
CA LEU A 434 -1.90 -18.99 -18.14
C LEU A 434 -2.32 -17.85 -19.09
N HIS A 435 -1.72 -16.68 -18.93
CA HIS A 435 -1.93 -15.52 -19.80
C HIS A 435 -0.79 -15.39 -20.80
N ALA A 436 -0.56 -16.41 -21.63
CA ALA A 436 0.42 -16.41 -22.71
C ALA A 436 0.13 -15.33 -23.77
N LEU A 437 0.28 -14.06 -23.38
CA LEU A 437 0.41 -12.95 -24.29
C LEU A 437 1.82 -13.02 -24.90
N PRO A 438 1.97 -12.72 -26.20
CA PRO A 438 3.27 -12.63 -26.83
C PRO A 438 4.19 -11.72 -26.01
N LYS A 439 5.47 -12.06 -25.90
CA LYS A 439 6.55 -11.31 -25.21
C LYS A 439 6.73 -9.85 -25.68
N MET A 440 5.83 -9.30 -26.50
CA MET A 440 5.83 -7.91 -26.93
C MET A 440 4.97 -7.08 -25.98
N VAL A 441 5.60 -6.55 -24.94
CA VAL A 441 5.63 -5.12 -24.56
C VAL A 441 6.21 -5.08 -23.14
N THR A 442 7.44 -4.60 -23.13
CA THR A 442 8.26 -4.14 -22.01
C THR A 442 7.50 -3.30 -20.97
N TYR A 443 7.78 -3.54 -19.69
CA TYR A 443 7.56 -2.62 -18.55
C TYR A 443 6.12 -2.19 -18.18
N THR A 444 5.07 -2.86 -18.65
CA THR A 444 3.73 -2.61 -18.09
C THR A 444 3.64 -3.23 -16.70
N VAL A 445 3.50 -2.38 -15.68
CA VAL A 445 3.19 -2.80 -14.31
C VAL A 445 1.90 -3.62 -14.39
N PRO A 446 1.92 -4.92 -14.07
CA PRO A 446 0.76 -5.73 -14.35
C PRO A 446 -0.31 -5.41 -13.33
N CYS A 447 -1.43 -4.87 -13.82
CA CYS A 447 -2.70 -4.81 -13.11
C CYS A 447 -3.30 -6.21 -13.21
N THR A 448 -2.66 -7.18 -12.55
CA THR A 448 -3.04 -8.59 -12.68
C THR A 448 -4.46 -8.77 -12.14
N THR A 449 -5.39 -9.04 -13.05
CA THR A 449 -6.79 -9.34 -12.75
C THR A 449 -6.94 -10.74 -12.13
N THR A 450 -7.94 -10.84 -11.24
CA THR A 450 -8.77 -11.97 -10.73
C THR A 450 -8.22 -13.39 -10.48
N THR A 451 -7.00 -13.73 -10.89
CA THR A 451 -6.47 -15.08 -10.76
C THR A 451 -5.75 -15.25 -9.44
N SER A 452 -6.31 -16.06 -8.55
CA SER A 452 -5.82 -16.25 -7.18
C SER A 452 -4.93 -17.47 -7.00
N CYS A 453 -4.00 -17.38 -6.05
CA CYS A 453 -3.24 -18.52 -5.56
C CYS A 453 -3.54 -18.74 -4.09
N ARG A 454 -3.91 -19.98 -3.74
CA ARG A 454 -4.00 -20.40 -2.35
C ARG A 454 -2.61 -20.79 -1.86
N PHE A 455 -2.15 -20.11 -0.82
CA PHE A 455 -0.93 -20.48 -0.12
C PHE A 455 -1.27 -21.33 1.11
N PRO A 456 -0.42 -22.31 1.47
CA PRO A 456 -0.56 -23.01 2.74
C PRO A 456 -0.49 -22.00 3.88
N GLN A 457 -1.46 -22.08 4.80
CA GLN A 457 -1.40 -21.35 6.06
C GLN A 457 -0.29 -21.98 6.90
N ARG A 458 0.64 -21.15 7.37
CA ARG A 458 1.66 -21.57 8.33
C ARG A 458 1.27 -21.14 9.72
N ASP A 459 1.80 -21.86 10.71
CA ASP A 459 1.72 -21.48 12.12
C ASP A 459 2.67 -20.31 12.41
N VAL A 460 2.34 -19.14 11.88
CA VAL A 460 3.12 -17.91 12.05
C VAL A 460 2.25 -16.79 12.59
N ASN A 461 2.83 -16.02 13.50
CA ASN A 461 2.24 -14.79 14.00
C ASN A 461 2.62 -13.63 13.09
N CYS A 462 1.61 -12.89 12.63
CA CYS A 462 1.79 -11.80 11.69
C CYS A 462 1.21 -10.52 12.25
N ASN A 463 1.86 -9.41 11.96
CA ASN A 463 1.32 -8.08 12.21
C ASN A 463 0.78 -7.55 10.88
N ILE A 464 -0.50 -7.17 10.91
CA ILE A 464 -1.23 -6.67 9.74
C ILE A 464 -1.70 -5.26 10.08
N ALA A 465 -1.49 -4.33 9.15
CA ALA A 465 -2.09 -3.01 9.24
C ALA A 465 -3.59 -3.12 8.99
N VAL A 466 -4.38 -2.57 9.91
CA VAL A 466 -5.82 -2.52 9.80
C VAL A 466 -6.25 -1.10 10.10
N ARG A 467 -7.07 -0.54 9.21
CA ARG A 467 -7.80 0.69 9.46
C ARG A 467 -9.25 0.49 9.13
N LYS A 468 -10.10 1.07 9.98
CA LYS A 468 -11.54 1.07 9.77
C LYS A 468 -11.89 2.21 8.84
N TYR A 469 -12.87 1.97 7.98
CA TYR A 469 -13.40 2.97 7.09
C TYR A 469 -14.87 3.16 7.41
N ARG A 470 -15.29 4.42 7.43
CA ARG A 470 -16.71 4.78 7.36
C ARG A 470 -17.06 5.10 5.92
N THR A 471 -18.25 4.70 5.52
CA THR A 471 -18.78 5.01 4.19
C THR A 471 -19.64 6.26 4.29
N GLU A 472 -19.28 7.30 3.54
CA GLU A 472 -20.11 8.49 3.34
C GLU A 472 -20.59 8.52 1.89
N CYS A 473 -21.90 8.33 1.67
CA CYS A 473 -22.49 8.33 0.33
C CYS A 473 -23.37 9.57 0.12
N LEU A 474 -23.31 10.15 -1.08
CA LEU A 474 -24.14 11.30 -1.45
C LEU A 474 -25.52 10.78 -1.94
N PRO A 475 -26.65 11.30 -1.41
CA PRO A 475 -27.99 10.78 -1.63
C PRO A 475 -28.51 10.92 -3.07
N PHE A 476 -27.90 11.77 -3.90
CA PHE A 476 -28.37 12.04 -5.26
C PHE A 476 -27.36 11.75 -6.38
N ASN A 477 -26.06 11.61 -6.07
CA ASN A 477 -25.00 11.55 -7.10
C ASN A 477 -24.19 10.26 -7.12
N ARG A 478 -24.64 9.18 -6.46
CA ARG A 478 -24.05 7.84 -6.64
C ARG A 478 -22.54 7.75 -6.31
N LEU A 479 -21.95 8.80 -5.74
CA LEU A 479 -20.58 8.84 -5.26
C LEU A 479 -20.56 8.46 -3.78
N CYS A 480 -19.77 7.46 -3.46
CA CYS A 480 -19.47 7.07 -2.09
C CYS A 480 -17.98 7.27 -1.83
N ALA A 481 -17.66 7.75 -0.63
CA ALA A 481 -16.31 7.86 -0.13
C ALA A 481 -16.11 6.87 1.02
N LEU A 482 -15.06 6.05 0.91
CA LEU A 482 -14.53 5.33 2.07
C LEU A 482 -13.50 6.22 2.75
N ILE A 483 -13.79 6.63 3.97
CA ILE A 483 -12.97 7.57 4.75
C ILE A 483 -12.42 6.84 5.96
N PRO A 484 -11.12 6.98 6.25
CA PRO A 484 -10.50 6.40 7.43
C PRO A 484 -11.14 6.92 8.74
N GLU A 485 -11.52 6.00 9.63
CA GLU A 485 -11.93 6.30 11.00
C GLU A 485 -10.68 6.46 11.88
N THR A 486 -10.33 7.71 12.24
CA THR A 486 -9.13 8.07 13.02
C THR A 486 -7.78 7.64 12.41
N VAL A 487 -6.82 8.57 12.41
CA VAL A 487 -5.61 8.55 11.56
C VAL A 487 -4.54 7.52 11.99
N LEU A 488 -4.68 6.85 13.13
CA LEU A 488 -3.71 5.83 13.54
C LEU A 488 -4.06 4.49 12.91
N ALA A 489 -3.20 3.99 12.02
CA ALA A 489 -3.27 2.60 11.59
C ALA A 489 -2.93 1.71 12.78
N ASP A 490 -3.83 0.77 13.09
CA ASP A 490 -3.62 -0.20 14.15
C ASP A 490 -2.97 -1.46 13.59
N PHE A 491 -2.00 -2.00 14.32
CA PHE A 491 -1.39 -3.28 14.00
C PHE A 491 -2.06 -4.39 14.80
N VAL A 492 -2.73 -5.30 14.09
CA VAL A 492 -3.39 -6.45 14.72
C VAL A 492 -2.50 -7.67 14.56
N LYS A 493 -2.12 -8.29 15.69
CA LYS A 493 -1.44 -9.59 15.70
C LYS A 493 -2.44 -10.69 15.37
N ARG A 494 -2.20 -11.45 14.32
CA ARG A 494 -3.02 -12.61 13.93
C ARG A 494 -2.18 -13.87 13.82
N LYS A 495 -2.69 -14.97 14.38
CA LYS A 495 -2.16 -16.31 14.15
C LYS A 495 -2.70 -16.81 12.80
N ASN A 496 -1.82 -17.22 11.88
CA ASN A 496 -2.15 -17.74 10.54
C ASN A 496 -2.73 -16.71 9.55
N GLY A 497 -2.42 -15.41 9.74
CA GLY A 497 -3.00 -14.29 8.99
C GLY A 497 -2.07 -13.55 8.02
N CYS A 498 -0.81 -13.97 7.86
CA CYS A 498 0.14 -13.29 6.95
C CYS A 498 -0.41 -13.19 5.54
N ALA A 499 -1.35 -14.10 5.21
CA ALA A 499 -2.11 -14.06 3.99
C ALA A 499 -3.37 -13.22 4.00
N TRP A 500 -3.26 -11.99 3.46
CA TRP A 500 -4.29 -11.53 2.55
C TRP A 500 -4.28 -12.50 1.37
N GLY A 501 -5.17 -13.49 1.41
CA GLY A 501 -5.44 -14.28 0.24
C GLY A 501 -5.69 -13.30 -0.91
N ILE A 502 -5.09 -13.55 -2.07
CA ILE A 502 -5.73 -13.11 -3.30
C ILE A 502 -7.03 -13.92 -3.31
N LYS A 503 -8.07 -13.40 -2.68
CA LYS A 503 -9.41 -13.99 -2.70
C LYS A 503 -10.02 -13.57 -4.02
N ALA A 504 -10.43 -14.54 -4.82
CA ALA A 504 -11.61 -14.32 -5.63
C ALA A 504 -12.79 -14.13 -4.67
#